data_AF-A0A285MYE1-F1
#
_entry.id   AF-A0A285MYE1-F1
#
_cell.length_a   1.000
_cell.length_b   1.000
_cell.length_c   1.000
_cell.angle_alpha   90.00
_cell.angle_beta   90.00
_cell.angle_gamma   90.00
#
_symmetry.space_group_name_H-M   'P 1'
#
loop_
_entity.id
_entity.type
_entity.pdbx_description
1 polymer ?
#
loop_
_entity_poly.entity_id
_entity_poly.type
_entity_poly.pdbx_seq_one_letter_code
_entity_poly.pdbx_strand_id
1 'polypeptide(L)'
;DNLSVDDADSDPNNEIQDLEDVIGEDASAGNNAITNLADPTNAQDAATKNYVDNLSVDDADSDPNNEIQDLEDVIGEDASAGNNAITNLADPTNAQDAATKNYVDNLSVDDADSDPNNEIQDLEDVIGEDASAGNNAITNLADPTNAQDAATKNYVDSLADDDVSVTNTVTGNRIATISETGITPVDINETVTSLSQNTTTGVISYTDEDGGAAETANVVSATNTANELIVGTDGGASFEMTDIDVDGDGTSEATVDAAMADITKVTAKSGRIFYPPSIAVDASTVGPGTPINLYSQYVAQYGTPAVKSPSAPAAIPTYLAGELHYYITYYDTSVFSGVTVSDAGIMNFTVDAVPTDYNSLINVVFVVK
;
A
#
# COMPACT_ATOMS: atom_id res chain seq x y z
N ASP A 1 68.42 132.68 -94.71
CA ASP A 1 69.81 132.59 -94.26
C ASP A 1 69.88 131.50 -93.21
N ASN A 2 71.02 130.82 -93.17
CA ASN A 2 71.25 129.50 -92.61
C ASN A 2 71.25 129.42 -91.06
N LEU A 3 70.78 128.28 -90.55
CA LEU A 3 71.15 127.52 -89.34
C LEU A 3 71.16 128.15 -87.92
N SER A 4 70.54 127.40 -86.99
CA SER A 4 71.19 126.86 -85.78
C SER A 4 70.28 125.80 -85.14
N VAL A 5 70.79 124.56 -85.05
CA VAL A 5 70.35 123.50 -84.12
C VAL A 5 71.61 122.97 -83.44
N ASP A 6 72.17 123.78 -82.54
CA ASP A 6 73.28 123.37 -81.66
C ASP A 6 72.77 122.30 -80.67
N ASP A 7 73.35 121.11 -80.68
CA ASP A 7 73.69 120.44 -79.42
C ASP A 7 75.01 121.04 -78.90
N ALA A 8 75.26 120.91 -77.60
CA ALA A 8 76.13 121.83 -76.87
C ALA A 8 77.64 121.64 -77.08
N ASP A 9 78.08 121.07 -78.20
CA ASP A 9 79.49 120.98 -78.60
C ASP A 9 79.75 121.59 -79.99
N SER A 10 81.01 121.72 -80.37
CA SER A 10 81.43 122.53 -81.53
C SER A 10 81.89 121.72 -82.76
N ASP A 11 81.58 120.42 -82.86
CA ASP A 11 82.03 119.58 -83.99
C ASP A 11 80.94 119.38 -85.07
N PRO A 12 81.11 119.96 -86.28
CA PRO A 12 80.07 119.98 -87.32
C PRO A 12 79.91 118.67 -88.13
N ASN A 13 80.45 117.52 -87.68
CA ASN A 13 80.37 116.25 -88.41
C ASN A 13 79.42 115.19 -87.81
N ASN A 14 78.74 115.46 -86.70
CA ASN A 14 77.93 114.44 -85.98
C ASN A 14 76.53 114.96 -85.56
N GLU A 15 75.65 115.22 -86.53
CA GLU A 15 74.30 115.77 -86.25
C GLU A 15 73.16 114.73 -86.39
N ILE A 16 73.45 113.45 -86.66
CA ILE A 16 72.44 112.37 -86.74
C ILE A 16 73.00 111.09 -86.10
N GLN A 17 72.63 110.80 -84.85
CA GLN A 17 72.91 109.52 -84.18
C GLN A 17 71.90 108.45 -84.63
N ASP A 18 72.36 107.29 -85.08
CA ASP A 18 71.50 106.14 -85.36
C ASP A 18 71.49 105.13 -84.19
N LEU A 19 70.60 104.12 -84.25
CA LEU A 19 70.39 103.19 -83.13
C LEU A 19 71.62 102.28 -82.88
N GLU A 20 72.48 102.09 -83.87
CA GLU A 20 73.72 101.32 -83.72
C GLU A 20 74.74 102.12 -82.89
N ASP A 21 74.81 103.44 -83.10
CA ASP A 21 75.64 104.35 -82.30
C ASP A 21 75.17 104.40 -80.84
N VAL A 22 73.85 104.42 -80.60
CA VAL A 22 73.27 104.45 -79.23
C VAL A 22 73.60 103.19 -78.43
N ILE A 23 73.57 102.01 -79.06
CA ILE A 23 73.83 100.73 -78.36
C ILE A 23 75.34 100.44 -78.26
N GLY A 24 76.16 101.04 -79.14
CA GLY A 24 77.61 100.86 -79.18
C GLY A 24 78.38 101.52 -78.03
N GLU A 25 77.89 102.63 -77.48
CA GLU A 25 78.50 103.29 -76.31
C GLU A 25 77.96 102.77 -74.97
N ASP A 26 76.64 102.60 -74.82
CA ASP A 26 76.01 102.03 -73.63
C ASP A 26 74.62 101.46 -73.95
N ALA A 27 74.44 100.14 -73.80
CA ALA A 27 73.16 99.47 -74.04
C ALA A 27 72.08 99.78 -72.97
N SER A 28 72.37 100.66 -72.01
CA SER A 28 71.45 101.06 -70.95
C SER A 28 70.41 102.08 -71.42
N ALA A 29 69.12 101.74 -71.27
CA ALA A 29 68.00 102.67 -71.46
C ALA A 29 67.78 103.61 -70.25
N GLY A 30 68.73 103.71 -69.32
CA GLY A 30 68.69 104.67 -68.21
C GLY A 30 67.52 104.48 -67.24
N ASN A 31 67.21 103.23 -66.87
CA ASN A 31 66.07 102.85 -66.02
C ASN A 31 64.67 103.10 -66.62
N ASN A 32 64.57 103.41 -67.92
CA ASN A 32 63.28 103.44 -68.58
C ASN A 32 62.79 102.02 -68.92
N ALA A 33 61.49 101.79 -68.78
CA ALA A 33 60.89 100.50 -69.14
C ALA A 33 60.90 100.33 -70.66
N ILE A 34 61.43 99.20 -71.13
CA ILE A 34 61.32 98.78 -72.53
C ILE A 34 59.96 98.10 -72.68
N THR A 35 59.01 98.79 -73.32
CA THR A 35 57.65 98.29 -73.55
C THR A 35 57.49 97.72 -74.96
N ASN A 36 56.54 96.79 -75.15
CA ASN A 36 56.24 96.09 -76.41
C ASN A 36 57.32 95.10 -76.89
N LEU A 37 58.11 94.56 -75.97
CA LEU A 37 58.98 93.43 -76.27
C LEU A 37 58.11 92.16 -76.44
N ALA A 38 58.27 91.46 -77.56
CA ALA A 38 57.58 90.20 -77.80
C ALA A 38 58.23 89.06 -77.00
N ASP A 39 57.51 87.96 -76.79
CA ASP A 39 58.11 86.77 -76.18
C ASP A 39 59.29 86.29 -77.02
N PRO A 40 60.44 85.97 -76.39
CA PRO A 40 61.66 85.60 -77.11
C PRO A 40 61.43 84.32 -77.92
N THR A 41 61.85 84.34 -79.18
CA THR A 41 61.78 83.17 -80.08
C THR A 41 63.17 82.61 -80.39
N ASN A 42 64.18 83.48 -80.44
CA ASN A 42 65.58 83.11 -80.57
C ASN A 42 66.30 83.24 -79.24
N ALA A 43 67.40 82.50 -79.10
CA ALA A 43 68.18 82.46 -77.87
C ALA A 43 68.89 83.77 -77.50
N GLN A 44 68.94 84.75 -78.41
CA GLN A 44 69.55 86.07 -78.19
C GLN A 44 68.49 87.17 -77.98
N ASP A 45 67.21 86.85 -78.08
CA ASP A 45 66.15 87.81 -77.84
C ASP A 45 66.13 88.18 -76.35
N ALA A 46 65.92 89.46 -76.04
CA ALA A 46 65.67 89.86 -74.68
C ALA A 46 64.30 89.30 -74.22
N ALA A 47 64.24 88.77 -72.99
CA ALA A 47 63.03 88.18 -72.44
C ALA A 47 62.30 89.14 -71.50
N THR A 48 60.96 89.08 -71.47
CA THR A 48 60.19 89.76 -70.44
C THR A 48 60.25 88.99 -69.12
N LYS A 49 60.17 89.69 -67.98
CA LYS A 49 60.07 89.04 -66.65
C LYS A 49 58.88 88.07 -66.57
N ASN A 50 57.76 88.45 -67.19
CA ASN A 50 56.55 87.62 -67.22
C ASN A 50 56.77 86.28 -67.96
N TYR A 51 57.55 86.28 -69.03
CA TYR A 51 57.91 85.04 -69.72
C TYR A 51 58.78 84.12 -68.86
N VAL A 52 59.75 84.69 -68.13
CA VAL A 52 60.68 83.93 -67.29
C VAL A 52 60.01 83.37 -66.03
N ASP A 53 59.16 84.16 -65.37
CA ASP A 53 58.48 83.76 -64.12
C ASP A 53 57.46 82.62 -64.34
N ASN A 54 56.90 82.48 -65.55
CA ASN A 54 55.90 81.45 -65.86
C ASN A 54 56.51 80.12 -66.33
N LEU A 55 57.84 79.94 -66.26
CA LEU A 55 58.53 78.73 -66.69
C LEU A 55 58.84 77.74 -65.54
N SER A 56 58.27 77.93 -64.34
CA SER A 56 58.44 77.04 -63.17
C SER A 56 57.81 75.66 -63.40
N VAL A 57 58.51 74.59 -62.99
CA VAL A 57 58.10 73.19 -63.15
C VAL A 57 57.38 72.68 -61.89
N ASP A 58 56.08 72.41 -62.05
CA ASP A 58 55.09 72.07 -61.01
C ASP A 58 55.33 70.72 -60.28
N ASP A 59 55.35 70.74 -58.94
CA ASP A 59 54.64 69.77 -58.08
C ASP A 59 53.19 70.23 -57.76
N ALA A 60 52.74 71.28 -58.45
CA ALA A 60 51.42 71.92 -58.37
C ALA A 60 51.13 72.62 -57.03
N ASP A 61 52.17 72.88 -56.24
CA ASP A 61 52.19 73.75 -55.08
C ASP A 61 52.90 75.08 -55.47
N SER A 62 52.48 76.21 -54.89
CA SER A 62 52.99 77.55 -55.22
C SER A 62 54.04 78.10 -54.23
N ASP A 63 54.43 77.30 -53.23
CA ASP A 63 55.48 77.63 -52.26
C ASP A 63 56.85 77.08 -52.73
N PRO A 64 57.80 77.96 -53.07
CA PRO A 64 59.12 77.56 -53.56
C PRO A 64 60.06 76.95 -52.50
N ASN A 65 59.59 76.68 -51.27
CA ASN A 65 60.42 76.12 -50.19
C ASN A 65 60.21 74.62 -49.91
N ASN A 66 59.20 73.97 -50.51
CA ASN A 66 58.85 72.59 -50.17
C ASN A 66 58.70 71.68 -51.40
N GLU A 67 59.78 71.58 -52.17
CA GLU A 67 59.80 70.83 -53.43
C GLU A 67 60.08 69.32 -53.23
N ILE A 68 60.10 68.81 -51.99
CA ILE A 68 60.26 67.38 -51.66
C ILE A 68 59.37 67.02 -50.45
N GLN A 69 58.17 66.51 -50.69
CA GLN A 69 57.31 65.89 -49.66
C GLN A 69 57.90 64.53 -49.24
N ASP A 70 58.19 64.34 -47.95
CA ASP A 70 58.54 63.03 -47.40
C ASP A 70 57.30 62.27 -46.87
N LEU A 71 57.47 60.98 -46.55
CA LEU A 71 56.34 60.14 -46.11
C LEU A 71 55.79 60.55 -44.74
N GLU A 72 56.58 61.23 -43.91
CA GLU A 72 56.19 61.74 -42.60
C GLU A 72 55.22 62.93 -42.77
N ASP A 73 55.52 63.82 -43.73
CA ASP A 73 54.64 64.95 -44.10
C ASP A 73 53.29 64.46 -44.64
N VAL A 74 53.30 63.44 -45.50
CA VAL A 74 52.08 62.84 -46.06
C VAL A 74 51.17 62.24 -44.98
N ILE A 75 51.73 61.49 -44.02
CA ILE A 75 50.95 60.85 -42.94
C ILE A 75 50.54 61.87 -41.86
N GLY A 76 51.32 62.94 -41.66
CA GLY A 76 51.07 63.99 -40.67
C GLY A 76 49.91 64.94 -41.00
N GLU A 77 49.67 65.20 -42.29
CA GLU A 77 48.53 66.01 -42.77
C GLU A 77 47.25 65.17 -42.92
N ASP A 78 47.31 64.06 -43.66
CA ASP A 78 46.18 63.14 -43.84
C ASP A 78 46.66 61.71 -44.15
N ALA A 79 46.51 60.81 -43.17
CA ALA A 79 46.82 59.38 -43.35
C ALA A 79 45.88 58.68 -44.34
N SER A 80 44.82 59.34 -44.81
CA SER A 80 43.98 58.82 -45.88
C SER A 80 44.74 58.92 -47.20
N ALA A 81 44.99 57.78 -47.85
CA ALA A 81 45.56 57.72 -49.19
C ALA A 81 44.57 58.26 -50.26
N GLY A 82 43.79 59.30 -49.95
CA GLY A 82 42.76 59.89 -50.81
C GLY A 82 41.67 58.90 -51.21
N ASN A 83 41.25 58.01 -50.30
CA ASN A 83 40.34 56.88 -50.56
C ASN A 83 40.84 55.83 -51.58
N ASN A 84 42.13 55.82 -51.91
CA ASN A 84 42.70 54.75 -52.75
C ASN A 84 42.98 53.48 -51.94
N ALA A 85 42.79 52.33 -52.57
CA ALA A 85 43.14 51.05 -51.96
C ALA A 85 44.66 50.90 -51.83
N ILE A 86 45.14 50.60 -50.63
CA ILE A 86 46.54 50.23 -50.38
C ILE A 86 46.68 48.75 -50.73
N THR A 87 47.45 48.43 -51.76
CA THR A 87 47.69 47.05 -52.21
C THR A 87 49.10 46.58 -51.81
N ASN A 88 49.30 45.26 -51.72
CA ASN A 88 50.55 44.62 -51.29
C ASN A 88 50.98 44.88 -49.83
N LEU A 89 50.03 45.21 -48.94
CA LEU A 89 50.29 45.19 -47.51
C LEU A 89 50.44 43.74 -47.04
N ALA A 90 51.57 43.42 -46.41
CA ALA A 90 51.80 42.10 -45.83
C ALA A 90 50.99 41.91 -44.53
N ASP A 91 50.86 40.67 -44.07
CA ASP A 91 50.27 40.40 -42.77
C ASP A 91 51.11 41.06 -41.65
N PRO A 92 50.47 41.71 -40.66
CA PRO A 92 51.16 42.41 -39.60
C PRO A 92 51.97 41.44 -38.73
N THR A 93 53.19 41.84 -38.38
CA THR A 93 54.11 41.08 -37.51
C THR A 93 54.36 41.79 -36.18
N ASN A 94 54.32 43.13 -36.18
CA ASN A 94 54.43 43.97 -34.99
C ASN A 94 53.07 44.57 -34.64
N ALA A 95 52.90 44.95 -33.38
CA ALA A 95 51.65 45.53 -32.87
C ALA A 95 51.29 46.91 -33.47
N GLN A 96 52.22 47.55 -34.19
CA GLN A 96 52.02 48.85 -34.85
C GLN A 96 51.83 48.72 -36.36
N ASP A 97 51.96 47.52 -36.93
CA ASP A 97 51.78 47.30 -38.35
C ASP A 97 50.30 47.52 -38.72
N ALA A 98 50.05 48.16 -39.85
CA ALA A 98 48.71 48.19 -40.42
C ALA A 98 48.30 46.76 -40.84
N ALA A 99 47.05 46.38 -40.57
CA ALA A 99 46.51 45.07 -40.91
C ALA A 99 45.63 45.13 -42.16
N THR A 100 45.70 44.10 -43.01
CA THR A 100 44.70 43.93 -44.07
C THR A 100 43.37 43.51 -43.47
N LYS A 101 42.24 43.86 -44.12
CA LYS A 101 40.92 43.36 -43.72
C LYS A 101 40.90 41.82 -43.67
N ASN A 102 41.52 41.17 -44.66
CA ASN A 102 41.63 39.72 -44.71
C ASN A 102 42.36 39.12 -43.50
N TYR A 103 43.42 39.76 -43.01
CA TYR A 103 44.10 39.29 -41.80
C TYR A 103 43.22 39.41 -40.56
N VAL A 104 42.54 40.55 -40.40
CA VAL A 104 41.67 40.82 -39.24
C VAL A 104 40.44 39.91 -39.25
N ASP A 105 39.81 39.71 -40.41
CA ASP A 105 38.62 38.84 -40.55
C ASP A 105 38.94 37.36 -40.29
N ASN A 106 40.17 36.91 -40.59
CA ASN A 106 40.58 35.51 -40.40
C ASN A 106 41.17 35.23 -39.01
N LEU A 107 41.20 36.22 -38.11
CA LEU A 107 41.57 36.03 -36.71
C LEU A 107 40.40 35.38 -35.97
N SER A 108 40.13 34.10 -36.26
CA SER A 108 39.02 33.35 -35.68
C SER A 108 39.25 33.11 -34.18
N VAL A 109 38.19 33.34 -33.39
CA VAL A 109 38.03 32.84 -32.02
C VAL A 109 37.07 31.66 -32.07
N ASP A 110 37.45 30.58 -32.76
CA ASP A 110 36.59 29.40 -32.96
C ASP A 110 36.01 28.87 -31.63
N ASP A 111 34.69 28.98 -31.49
CA ASP A 111 33.82 28.13 -30.66
C ASP A 111 33.47 26.80 -31.37
N ALA A 112 34.10 26.56 -32.53
CA ALA A 112 34.01 25.38 -33.37
C ALA A 112 32.67 25.17 -34.09
N ASP A 113 31.85 26.21 -34.26
CA ASP A 113 30.83 26.25 -35.31
C ASP A 113 31.32 27.02 -36.56
N SER A 114 30.49 27.09 -37.61
CA SER A 114 30.87 27.68 -38.90
C SER A 114 30.06 28.94 -39.26
N ASP A 115 29.34 29.50 -38.28
CA ASP A 115 28.60 30.76 -38.44
C ASP A 115 29.50 31.94 -38.05
N PRO A 116 29.91 32.77 -39.02
CA PRO A 116 30.82 33.90 -38.78
C PRO A 116 30.14 35.12 -38.14
N ASN A 117 28.96 34.96 -37.53
CA ASN A 117 28.29 36.03 -36.79
C ASN A 117 28.27 35.77 -35.27
N ASN A 118 28.82 34.64 -34.83
CA ASN A 118 28.48 34.04 -33.55
C ASN A 118 29.67 33.64 -32.68
N GLU A 119 30.88 34.09 -33.02
CA GLU A 119 32.14 33.54 -32.52
C GLU A 119 32.44 33.82 -31.03
N ILE A 120 31.49 34.38 -30.29
CA ILE A 120 31.52 34.44 -28.83
C ILE A 120 30.13 34.01 -28.33
N GLN A 121 29.87 32.70 -28.26
CA GLN A 121 28.70 32.18 -27.57
C GLN A 121 28.88 32.19 -26.06
N ASP A 122 28.03 32.93 -25.37
CA ASP A 122 27.82 32.69 -23.96
C ASP A 122 26.83 31.52 -23.75
N LEU A 123 26.67 31.10 -22.50
CA LEU A 123 25.79 29.97 -22.18
C LEU A 123 24.31 30.26 -22.49
N GLU A 124 23.89 31.52 -22.48
CA GLU A 124 22.53 31.93 -22.85
C GLU A 124 22.30 31.72 -24.35
N ASP A 125 23.28 32.11 -25.18
CA ASP A 125 23.20 31.92 -26.63
C ASP A 125 23.19 30.42 -27.00
N VAL A 126 24.05 29.61 -26.37
CA VAL A 126 24.07 28.14 -26.55
C VAL A 126 22.72 27.50 -26.20
N ILE A 127 22.14 27.86 -25.04
CA ILE A 127 20.84 27.31 -24.59
C ILE A 127 19.68 27.87 -25.44
N GLY A 128 19.81 29.10 -25.95
CA GLY A 128 18.81 29.79 -26.75
C GLY A 128 18.58 29.16 -28.13
N GLU A 129 19.64 28.63 -28.75
CA GLU A 129 19.55 27.96 -30.06
C GLU A 129 19.25 26.46 -29.92
N ASP A 130 20.10 25.70 -29.21
CA ASP A 130 19.89 24.28 -28.92
C ASP A 130 20.69 23.83 -27.68
N ALA A 131 19.98 23.51 -26.59
CA ALA A 131 20.59 22.97 -25.37
C ALA A 131 21.13 21.53 -25.50
N SER A 132 21.04 20.90 -26.68
CA SER A 132 21.52 19.55 -26.93
C SER A 132 23.05 19.45 -26.99
N ALA A 133 23.62 18.53 -26.20
CA ALA A 133 25.03 18.15 -26.32
C ALA A 133 25.31 17.13 -27.45
N GLY A 134 24.36 16.89 -28.37
CA GLY A 134 24.57 16.00 -29.52
C GLY A 134 24.85 14.54 -29.15
N ASN A 135 24.14 13.98 -28.17
CA ASN A 135 24.36 12.65 -27.57
C ASN A 135 25.71 12.45 -26.86
N ASN A 136 26.50 13.50 -26.66
CA ASN A 136 27.71 13.41 -25.86
C ASN A 136 27.38 13.37 -24.36
N ALA A 137 28.19 12.63 -23.59
CA ALA A 137 28.04 12.57 -22.15
C ALA A 137 28.52 13.87 -21.49
N ILE A 138 27.67 14.48 -20.67
CA ILE A 138 28.05 15.58 -19.78
C ILE A 138 28.73 14.95 -18.55
N THR A 139 30.02 15.23 -18.38
CA THR A 139 30.83 14.67 -17.27
C THR A 139 31.18 15.74 -16.26
N ASN A 140 31.60 15.34 -15.06
CA ASN A 140 31.94 16.23 -13.93
C ASN A 140 30.79 17.10 -13.41
N LEU A 141 29.54 16.71 -13.68
CA LEU A 141 28.38 17.32 -13.03
C LEU A 141 28.37 16.93 -11.55
N ALA A 142 28.37 17.93 -10.66
CA ALA A 142 28.26 17.70 -9.23
C ALA A 142 26.83 17.27 -8.85
N ASP A 143 26.65 16.73 -7.65
CA ASP A 143 25.31 16.49 -7.11
C ASP A 143 24.56 17.82 -6.97
N PRO A 144 23.29 17.90 -7.40
CA PRO A 144 22.51 19.12 -7.37
C PRO A 144 22.27 19.57 -5.93
N THR A 145 22.39 20.88 -5.69
CA THR A 145 22.15 21.52 -4.38
C THR A 145 20.94 22.45 -4.40
N ASN A 146 20.69 23.09 -5.55
CA ASN A 146 19.52 23.93 -5.79
C ASN A 146 18.49 23.18 -6.65
N ALA A 147 17.23 23.60 -6.56
CA ALA A 147 16.14 22.98 -7.31
C ALA A 147 16.25 23.13 -8.84
N GLN A 148 17.13 24.02 -9.33
CA GLN A 148 17.35 24.27 -10.76
C GLN A 148 18.63 23.59 -11.29
N ASP A 149 19.43 22.98 -10.42
CA ASP A 149 20.65 22.31 -10.84
C ASP A 149 20.30 21.07 -11.69
N ALA A 150 21.07 20.82 -12.74
CA ALA A 150 20.97 19.56 -13.47
C ALA A 150 21.41 18.39 -12.57
N ALA A 151 20.70 17.27 -12.63
CA ALA A 151 20.97 16.09 -11.82
C ALA A 151 21.62 14.97 -12.64
N THR A 152 22.58 14.26 -12.06
CA THR A 152 23.11 13.03 -12.67
C THR A 152 22.11 11.88 -12.52
N LYS A 153 22.12 10.92 -13.45
CA LYS A 153 21.35 9.67 -13.30
C LYS A 153 21.68 8.94 -12.00
N ASN A 154 22.97 8.92 -11.62
CA ASN A 154 23.39 8.29 -10.37
C ASN A 154 22.78 8.97 -9.14
N TYR A 155 22.76 10.31 -9.11
CA TYR A 155 22.10 11.05 -8.05
C TYR A 155 20.62 10.68 -7.96
N VAL A 156 19.88 10.80 -9.06
CA VAL A 156 18.43 10.52 -9.10
C VAL A 156 18.12 9.06 -8.72
N ASP A 157 18.84 8.09 -9.27
CA ASP A 157 18.64 6.67 -8.98
C ASP A 157 19.03 6.28 -7.53
N SER A 158 19.87 7.10 -6.87
CA SER A 158 20.31 6.86 -5.49
C SER A 158 19.39 7.47 -4.43
N LEU A 159 18.51 8.38 -4.84
CA LEU A 159 17.46 8.88 -3.96
C LEU A 159 16.47 7.73 -3.72
N ALA A 160 16.21 7.45 -2.44
CA ALA A 160 15.18 6.48 -2.09
C ALA A 160 13.82 6.98 -2.60
N ASP A 161 13.11 6.12 -3.32
CA ASP A 161 11.71 6.31 -3.67
C ASP A 161 10.88 6.07 -2.41
N ASP A 162 10.72 7.10 -1.58
CA ASP A 162 10.04 7.05 -0.28
C ASP A 162 8.58 7.53 -0.39
N ASP A 163 7.98 7.43 -1.58
CA ASP A 163 6.59 7.83 -1.79
C ASP A 163 5.61 6.96 -0.97
N VAL A 164 6.03 5.77 -0.53
CA VAL A 164 5.22 4.83 0.25
C VAL A 164 5.94 4.39 1.52
N SER A 165 5.55 4.99 2.65
CA SER A 165 5.95 4.50 3.98
C SER A 165 4.89 3.58 4.58
N VAL A 166 5.28 2.33 4.86
CA VAL A 166 4.45 1.36 5.58
C VAL A 166 5.08 1.11 6.95
N THR A 167 4.35 1.50 7.99
CA THR A 167 4.75 1.30 9.38
C THR A 167 3.72 0.45 10.10
N ASN A 168 4.11 -0.19 11.20
CA ASN A 168 3.22 -0.99 12.06
C ASN A 168 2.63 -2.25 11.40
N THR A 169 3.40 -2.97 10.56
CA THR A 169 2.99 -4.30 10.08
C THR A 169 3.04 -5.31 11.23
N VAL A 170 1.93 -6.02 11.40
CA VAL A 170 1.74 -7.06 12.42
C VAL A 170 1.88 -8.45 11.80
N THR A 171 2.00 -9.49 12.63
CA THR A 171 1.99 -10.87 12.14
C THR A 171 0.55 -11.34 11.97
N GLY A 172 0.22 -11.94 10.83
CA GLY A 172 -1.09 -12.55 10.61
C GLY A 172 -1.30 -12.97 9.15
N ASN A 173 -2.53 -12.88 8.65
CA ASN A 173 -2.85 -13.29 7.28
C ASN A 173 -2.45 -12.20 6.29
N ARG A 174 -1.68 -12.55 5.25
CA ARG A 174 -1.26 -11.57 4.25
C ARG A 174 -2.44 -11.08 3.42
N ILE A 175 -2.73 -9.78 3.48
CA ILE A 175 -3.70 -9.10 2.62
C ILE A 175 -3.03 -8.75 1.29
N ALA A 176 -1.81 -8.21 1.35
CA ALA A 176 -1.07 -7.74 0.18
C ALA A 176 0.45 -7.77 0.44
N THR A 177 1.24 -7.70 -0.63
CA THR A 177 2.68 -7.43 -0.58
C THR A 177 2.94 -6.17 -1.38
N ILE A 178 3.62 -5.20 -0.79
CA ILE A 178 4.15 -4.04 -1.51
C ILE A 178 5.57 -4.38 -1.93
N SER A 179 5.84 -4.27 -3.23
CA SER A 179 7.15 -4.58 -3.81
C SER A 179 7.43 -3.65 -4.97
N GLU A 180 8.60 -3.03 -4.93
CA GLU A 180 9.13 -2.18 -5.99
C GLU A 180 10.60 -2.53 -6.24
N THR A 181 11.16 -2.05 -7.35
CA THR A 181 12.55 -2.36 -7.72
C THR A 181 13.49 -1.59 -6.81
N GLY A 182 14.35 -2.29 -6.06
CA GLY A 182 15.38 -1.67 -5.21
C GLY A 182 15.03 -1.60 -3.72
N ILE A 183 13.80 -1.93 -3.32
CA ILE A 183 13.40 -2.04 -1.91
C ILE A 183 13.17 -3.50 -1.50
N THR A 184 13.33 -3.79 -0.21
CA THR A 184 12.91 -5.09 0.34
C THR A 184 11.39 -5.11 0.42
N PRO A 185 10.69 -6.11 -0.17
CA PRO A 185 9.24 -6.18 -0.12
C PRO A 185 8.70 -6.18 1.31
N VAL A 186 7.57 -5.49 1.51
CA VAL A 186 6.88 -5.43 2.80
C VAL A 186 5.51 -6.09 2.67
N ASP A 187 5.27 -7.09 3.48
CA ASP A 187 3.97 -7.76 3.57
C ASP A 187 3.02 -6.96 4.47
N ILE A 188 1.83 -6.65 3.94
CA ILE A 188 0.70 -6.11 4.70
C ILE A 188 -0.11 -7.29 5.18
N ASN A 189 -0.08 -7.53 6.48
CA ASN A 189 -0.86 -8.58 7.11
C ASN A 189 -2.03 -7.99 7.90
N GLU A 190 -3.16 -8.68 7.87
CA GLU A 190 -4.24 -8.54 8.83
C GLU A 190 -3.88 -9.27 10.11
N THR A 191 -4.18 -8.68 11.26
CA THR A 191 -4.17 -9.39 12.55
C THR A 191 -5.21 -10.51 12.51
N VAL A 192 -4.86 -11.68 13.08
CA VAL A 192 -5.80 -12.81 13.15
C VAL A 192 -6.69 -12.64 14.37
N THR A 193 -8.01 -12.59 14.18
CA THR A 193 -8.98 -12.67 15.29
C THR A 193 -8.78 -14.00 16.02
N SER A 194 -8.43 -13.95 17.31
CA SER A 194 -8.39 -15.17 18.12
C SER A 194 -9.77 -15.43 18.69
N LEU A 195 -10.34 -16.60 18.45
CA LEU A 195 -11.56 -17.08 19.09
C LEU A 195 -11.23 -18.33 19.90
N SER A 196 -11.49 -18.28 21.20
CA SER A 196 -11.22 -19.39 22.11
C SER A 196 -12.37 -19.58 23.09
N GLN A 197 -12.57 -20.81 23.54
CA GLN A 197 -13.49 -21.14 24.61
C GLN A 197 -12.72 -21.67 25.81
N ASN A 198 -13.03 -21.14 26.99
CA ASN A 198 -12.53 -21.69 28.24
C ASN A 198 -13.27 -23.00 28.56
N THR A 199 -12.56 -24.12 28.60
CA THR A 199 -13.14 -25.44 28.83
C THR A 199 -13.69 -25.64 30.24
N THR A 200 -13.33 -24.79 31.20
CA THR A 200 -13.81 -24.86 32.59
C THR A 200 -15.03 -23.97 32.80
N THR A 201 -15.05 -22.78 32.21
CA THR A 201 -16.11 -21.79 32.46
C THR A 201 -17.11 -21.65 31.32
N GLY A 202 -16.83 -22.24 30.16
CA GLY A 202 -17.66 -22.15 28.95
C GLY A 202 -17.64 -20.78 28.27
N VAL A 203 -16.96 -19.79 28.88
CA VAL A 203 -16.81 -18.43 28.36
C VAL A 203 -16.08 -18.47 27.02
N ILE A 204 -16.71 -17.87 26.02
CA ILE A 204 -16.06 -17.60 24.73
C ILE A 204 -15.35 -16.26 24.85
N SER A 205 -14.06 -16.23 24.55
CA SER A 205 -13.25 -15.00 24.48
C SER A 205 -12.84 -14.76 23.04
N TYR A 206 -12.98 -13.52 22.59
CA TYR A 206 -12.46 -13.08 21.30
C TYR A 206 -11.59 -11.84 21.46
N THR A 207 -10.49 -11.79 20.71
CA THR A 207 -9.67 -10.59 20.57
C THR A 207 -9.76 -10.20 19.11
N ASP A 208 -10.26 -8.99 18.86
CA ASP A 208 -10.36 -8.43 17.52
C ASP A 208 -8.97 -8.04 16.97
N GLU A 209 -8.99 -7.67 15.70
CA GLU A 209 -7.84 -7.23 14.93
C GLU A 209 -7.19 -5.96 15.49
N ASP A 210 -7.92 -5.16 16.27
CA ASP A 210 -7.41 -3.95 16.92
C ASP A 210 -6.50 -4.26 18.12
N GLY A 211 -6.38 -5.54 18.51
CA GLY A 211 -5.50 -5.99 19.58
C GLY A 211 -5.92 -5.48 20.96
N GLY A 212 -7.19 -5.10 21.10
CA GLY A 212 -7.79 -4.61 22.33
C GLY A 212 -7.88 -5.66 23.43
N ALA A 213 -8.51 -5.29 24.53
CA ALA A 213 -8.86 -6.26 25.56
C ALA A 213 -9.79 -7.32 24.96
N ALA A 214 -9.59 -8.59 25.31
CA ALA A 214 -10.46 -9.66 24.86
C ALA A 214 -11.89 -9.40 25.36
N GLU A 215 -12.83 -9.39 24.43
CA GLU A 215 -14.25 -9.33 24.70
C GLU A 215 -14.77 -10.74 24.98
N THR A 216 -15.81 -10.85 25.81
CA THR A 216 -16.29 -12.16 26.28
C THR A 216 -17.79 -12.34 26.09
N ALA A 217 -18.19 -13.55 25.71
CA ALA A 217 -19.58 -13.98 25.65
C ALA A 217 -19.79 -15.16 26.60
N ASN A 218 -20.77 -15.02 27.49
CA ASN A 218 -21.13 -16.02 28.47
C ASN A 218 -22.46 -16.67 28.06
N VAL A 219 -22.40 -17.88 27.51
CA VAL A 219 -23.57 -18.57 26.93
C VAL A 219 -24.29 -19.42 27.98
N VAL A 220 -23.54 -19.94 28.95
CA VAL A 220 -24.06 -20.68 30.11
C VAL A 220 -23.35 -20.16 31.36
N SER A 221 -24.12 -19.72 32.36
CA SER A 221 -23.53 -19.22 33.61
C SER A 221 -23.17 -20.38 34.52
N ALA A 222 -21.87 -20.62 34.70
CA ALA A 222 -21.34 -21.60 35.65
C ALA A 222 -21.65 -21.26 37.12
N THR A 223 -22.10 -20.04 37.41
CA THR A 223 -22.30 -19.55 38.79
C THR A 223 -23.77 -19.47 39.20
N ASN A 224 -24.72 -19.59 38.27
CA ASN A 224 -26.14 -19.54 38.60
C ASN A 224 -26.69 -20.96 38.76
N THR A 225 -26.87 -21.38 40.01
CA THR A 225 -27.42 -22.70 40.37
C THR A 225 -28.89 -22.87 40.01
N ALA A 226 -29.58 -21.81 39.55
CA ALA A 226 -30.95 -21.90 39.04
C ALA A 226 -31.02 -22.26 37.55
N ASN A 227 -29.89 -22.34 36.85
CA ASN A 227 -29.86 -22.80 35.47
C ASN A 227 -29.96 -24.32 35.40
N GLU A 228 -30.80 -24.80 34.48
CA GLU A 228 -30.96 -26.23 34.20
C GLU A 228 -29.81 -26.78 33.32
N LEU A 229 -29.21 -25.91 32.50
CA LEU A 229 -27.99 -26.21 31.74
C LEU A 229 -26.78 -25.68 32.50
N ILE A 230 -25.77 -26.54 32.67
CA ILE A 230 -24.48 -26.22 33.29
C ILE A 230 -23.37 -26.31 32.25
N VAL A 231 -22.19 -25.76 32.59
CA VAL A 231 -20.99 -25.88 31.75
C VAL A 231 -20.39 -27.27 31.95
N GLY A 232 -20.21 -28.00 30.86
CA GLY A 232 -19.53 -29.29 30.82
C GLY A 232 -18.01 -29.16 30.96
N THR A 233 -17.32 -30.26 31.19
CA THR A 233 -15.86 -30.28 31.40
C THR A 233 -15.03 -29.92 30.16
N ASP A 234 -15.67 -29.88 28.99
CA ASP A 234 -15.10 -29.48 27.71
C ASP A 234 -15.45 -28.02 27.34
N GLY A 235 -16.17 -27.29 28.20
CA GLY A 235 -16.66 -25.94 27.97
C GLY A 235 -18.03 -25.88 27.27
N GLY A 236 -18.57 -27.01 26.84
CA GLY A 236 -19.89 -27.10 26.23
C GLY A 236 -21.04 -26.89 27.22
N ALA A 237 -22.27 -26.84 26.73
CA ALA A 237 -23.46 -26.86 27.57
C ALA A 237 -23.90 -28.32 27.81
N SER A 238 -24.01 -28.72 29.07
CA SER A 238 -24.52 -30.04 29.46
C SER A 238 -25.89 -29.89 30.11
N PHE A 239 -26.79 -30.79 29.73
CA PHE A 239 -28.03 -31.07 30.43
C PHE A 239 -27.90 -32.48 31.01
N GLU A 240 -27.68 -32.58 32.31
CA GLU A 240 -27.61 -33.86 33.00
C GLU A 240 -28.75 -33.94 34.00
N MET A 241 -29.68 -34.86 33.77
CA MET A 241 -30.82 -35.12 34.64
C MET A 241 -30.31 -35.91 35.86
N THR A 242 -29.69 -35.20 36.80
CA THR A 242 -29.02 -35.77 37.99
C THR A 242 -29.93 -35.88 39.20
N ASP A 243 -31.09 -35.21 39.17
CA ASP A 243 -32.04 -35.12 40.29
C ASP A 243 -33.38 -35.81 39.97
N ILE A 244 -33.33 -37.02 39.40
CA ILE A 244 -34.53 -37.86 39.33
C ILE A 244 -34.67 -38.54 40.69
N ASP A 245 -35.82 -38.38 41.35
CA ASP A 245 -36.23 -39.15 42.53
C ASP A 245 -37.63 -39.69 42.21
N VAL A 246 -37.72 -40.97 41.82
CA VAL A 246 -38.96 -41.59 41.34
C VAL A 246 -39.81 -42.18 42.47
N ASP A 247 -39.24 -42.47 43.64
CA ASP A 247 -39.95 -43.07 44.77
C ASP A 247 -40.20 -42.12 45.95
N GLY A 248 -39.62 -40.93 45.92
CA GLY A 248 -39.78 -39.87 46.90
C GLY A 248 -39.01 -40.11 48.20
N ASP A 249 -37.96 -40.94 48.19
CA ASP A 249 -37.14 -41.20 49.38
C ASP A 249 -36.13 -40.08 49.69
N GLY A 250 -36.01 -39.09 48.78
CA GLY A 250 -35.11 -37.96 48.91
C GLY A 250 -33.68 -38.25 48.48
N THR A 251 -33.41 -39.40 47.86
CA THR A 251 -32.16 -39.75 47.21
C THR A 251 -32.38 -39.86 45.71
N SER A 252 -31.55 -39.17 44.93
CA SER A 252 -31.69 -39.18 43.47
C SER A 252 -31.10 -40.45 42.84
N GLU A 253 -31.76 -40.99 41.82
CA GLU A 253 -31.31 -42.18 41.14
C GLU A 253 -30.20 -41.87 40.14
N ALA A 254 -28.99 -42.31 40.48
CA ALA A 254 -27.81 -42.11 39.65
C ALA A 254 -27.81 -42.95 38.34
N THR A 255 -28.73 -43.91 38.20
CA THR A 255 -28.81 -44.79 37.02
C THR A 255 -30.24 -45.11 36.64
N VAL A 256 -30.47 -45.41 35.36
CA VAL A 256 -31.75 -45.92 34.86
C VAL A 256 -32.14 -47.22 35.57
N ASP A 257 -31.17 -48.07 35.92
CA ASP A 257 -31.42 -49.31 36.65
C ASP A 257 -31.92 -49.06 38.07
N ALA A 258 -31.38 -48.04 38.75
CA ALA A 258 -31.88 -47.61 40.06
C ALA A 258 -33.32 -47.07 39.96
N ALA A 259 -33.56 -46.12 39.05
CA ALA A 259 -34.90 -45.58 38.81
C ALA A 259 -35.93 -46.68 38.44
N MET A 260 -35.52 -47.67 37.65
CA MET A 260 -36.40 -48.79 37.28
C MET A 260 -36.68 -49.72 38.47
N ALA A 261 -35.71 -49.95 39.35
CA ALA A 261 -35.90 -50.75 40.55
C ALA A 261 -36.98 -50.12 41.46
N ASP A 262 -36.95 -48.79 41.61
CA ASP A 262 -37.82 -48.08 42.53
C ASP A 262 -39.25 -47.92 41.99
N ILE A 263 -39.43 -47.84 40.67
CA ILE A 263 -40.75 -47.88 40.01
C ILE A 263 -41.48 -49.24 40.20
N THR A 264 -40.76 -50.36 40.38
CA THR A 264 -41.36 -51.71 40.31
C THR A 264 -42.11 -52.18 41.56
N LYS A 265 -42.19 -51.38 42.62
CA LYS A 265 -42.78 -51.84 43.89
C LYS A 265 -44.25 -51.41 44.02
N VAL A 266 -45.17 -52.25 43.55
CA VAL A 266 -46.55 -52.24 44.07
C VAL A 266 -46.49 -52.72 45.53
N THR A 267 -46.13 -51.80 46.42
CA THR A 267 -45.98 -52.02 47.86
C THR A 267 -47.31 -51.84 48.61
N ALA A 268 -48.44 -51.93 47.90
CA ALA A 268 -49.75 -51.89 48.53
C ALA A 268 -49.96 -53.18 49.34
N LYS A 269 -49.69 -53.14 50.65
CA LYS A 269 -49.91 -54.26 51.60
C LYS A 269 -51.31 -54.88 51.46
N SER A 270 -52.32 -54.07 51.11
CA SER A 270 -53.72 -54.50 50.95
C SER A 270 -54.01 -55.27 49.66
N GLY A 271 -53.16 -55.20 48.64
CA GLY A 271 -53.37 -55.87 47.35
C GLY A 271 -52.89 -57.32 47.29
N ARG A 272 -52.17 -57.79 48.31
CA ARG A 272 -51.54 -59.12 48.32
C ARG A 272 -52.32 -60.19 49.06
N ILE A 273 -53.43 -59.84 49.72
CA ILE A 273 -54.19 -60.77 50.57
C ILE A 273 -55.56 -61.00 49.96
N PHE A 274 -55.97 -62.26 49.83
CA PHE A 274 -57.32 -62.62 49.42
C PHE A 274 -57.81 -63.89 50.11
N TYR A 275 -59.13 -64.05 50.20
CA TYR A 275 -59.74 -65.27 50.71
C TYR A 275 -59.87 -66.29 49.57
N PRO A 276 -59.49 -67.56 49.78
CA PRO A 276 -59.76 -68.62 48.82
C PRO A 276 -61.27 -68.88 48.72
N PRO A 277 -61.72 -69.63 47.70
CA PRO A 277 -63.11 -70.06 47.65
C PRO A 277 -63.53 -70.83 48.91
N SER A 278 -64.83 -70.87 49.17
CA SER A 278 -65.37 -71.76 50.21
C SER A 278 -65.13 -73.22 49.83
N ILE A 279 -64.58 -73.99 50.78
CA ILE A 279 -64.26 -75.41 50.62
C ILE A 279 -65.06 -76.20 51.65
N ALA A 280 -65.79 -77.22 51.19
CA ALA A 280 -66.48 -78.13 52.10
C ALA A 280 -65.48 -79.08 52.75
N VAL A 281 -65.55 -79.20 54.08
CA VAL A 281 -64.75 -80.15 54.86
C VAL A 281 -65.68 -81.25 55.36
N ASP A 282 -65.38 -82.50 55.02
CA ASP A 282 -66.14 -83.64 55.54
C ASP A 282 -65.75 -83.92 56.99
N ALA A 283 -66.67 -83.65 57.91
CA ALA A 283 -66.53 -83.91 59.34
C ALA A 283 -67.58 -84.92 59.86
N SER A 284 -68.09 -85.79 58.99
CA SER A 284 -69.14 -86.77 59.32
C SER A 284 -68.66 -87.91 60.22
N THR A 285 -67.35 -88.13 60.32
CA THR A 285 -66.74 -89.22 61.09
C THR A 285 -65.59 -88.69 61.96
N VAL A 286 -65.57 -89.08 63.23
CA VAL A 286 -64.47 -88.77 64.15
C VAL A 286 -63.21 -89.55 63.77
N GLY A 287 -62.07 -88.87 63.73
CA GLY A 287 -60.77 -89.44 63.37
C GLY A 287 -59.96 -88.54 62.44
N PRO A 288 -58.83 -89.04 61.90
CA PRO A 288 -58.00 -88.26 60.96
C PRO A 288 -58.81 -87.83 59.73
N GLY A 289 -58.82 -86.53 59.46
CA GLY A 289 -59.44 -85.97 58.28
C GLY A 289 -58.68 -86.34 57.00
N THR A 290 -59.38 -86.34 55.87
CA THR A 290 -58.70 -86.46 54.56
C THR A 290 -57.97 -85.16 54.26
N PRO A 291 -56.66 -85.17 53.95
CA PRO A 291 -55.92 -83.95 53.63
C PRO A 291 -56.54 -83.20 52.45
N ILE A 292 -56.66 -81.87 52.59
CA ILE A 292 -57.25 -81.00 51.57
C ILE A 292 -56.15 -80.20 50.90
N ASN A 293 -56.02 -80.32 49.58
CA ASN A 293 -55.14 -79.45 48.80
C ASN A 293 -55.87 -78.13 48.49
N LEU A 294 -55.58 -77.09 49.28
CA LEU A 294 -56.20 -75.77 49.18
C LEU A 294 -55.92 -75.10 47.84
N TYR A 295 -54.73 -75.29 47.26
CA TYR A 295 -54.39 -74.76 45.94
C TYR A 295 -55.23 -75.39 44.83
N SER A 296 -55.38 -76.71 44.85
CA SER A 296 -56.23 -77.41 43.88
C SER A 296 -57.68 -76.97 43.97
N GLN A 297 -58.20 -76.76 45.19
CA GLN A 297 -59.56 -76.22 45.40
C GLN A 297 -59.71 -74.80 44.85
N TYR A 298 -58.70 -73.95 45.07
CA TYR A 298 -58.63 -72.60 44.50
C TYR A 298 -58.69 -72.61 42.97
N VAL A 299 -57.81 -73.37 42.32
CA VAL A 299 -57.78 -73.45 40.85
C VAL A 299 -59.05 -74.07 40.30
N ALA A 300 -59.63 -75.08 40.95
CA ALA A 300 -60.87 -75.70 40.50
C ALA A 300 -62.06 -74.72 40.45
N GLN A 301 -62.14 -73.79 41.39
CA GLN A 301 -63.24 -72.82 41.40
C GLN A 301 -62.95 -71.54 40.62
N TYR A 302 -61.71 -71.03 40.67
CA TYR A 302 -61.33 -69.77 40.02
C TYR A 302 -60.92 -69.96 38.56
N GLY A 303 -60.32 -71.11 38.23
CA GLY A 303 -59.93 -71.47 36.86
C GLY A 303 -61.12 -71.87 35.99
N THR A 304 -62.20 -72.39 36.60
CA THR A 304 -63.44 -72.78 35.91
C THR A 304 -64.67 -72.28 36.69
N PRO A 305 -64.92 -70.96 36.74
CA PRO A 305 -66.08 -70.41 37.42
C PRO A 305 -67.37 -70.92 36.76
N ALA A 306 -68.34 -71.33 37.57
CA ALA A 306 -69.58 -71.94 37.08
C ALA A 306 -70.41 -70.99 36.19
N VAL A 307 -70.36 -69.69 36.48
CA VAL A 307 -71.05 -68.64 35.73
C VAL A 307 -70.17 -67.40 35.70
N LYS A 308 -70.19 -66.68 34.57
CA LYS A 308 -69.50 -65.40 34.37
C LYS A 308 -70.44 -64.41 33.69
N SER A 309 -70.18 -63.11 33.85
CA SER A 309 -70.84 -62.10 33.01
C SER A 309 -70.43 -62.29 31.55
N PRO A 310 -71.25 -61.87 30.56
CA PRO A 310 -71.00 -62.17 29.16
C PRO A 310 -69.59 -61.78 28.67
N SER A 311 -69.13 -60.58 29.05
CA SER A 311 -67.85 -60.02 28.63
C SER A 311 -66.65 -60.40 29.50
N ALA A 312 -66.85 -61.11 30.62
CA ALA A 312 -65.75 -61.52 31.49
C ALA A 312 -64.92 -62.66 30.84
N PRO A 313 -63.62 -62.75 31.14
CA PRO A 313 -62.79 -63.90 30.77
C PRO A 313 -63.34 -65.21 31.31
N ALA A 314 -63.00 -66.33 30.66
CA ALA A 314 -63.47 -67.67 31.03
C ALA A 314 -62.98 -68.15 32.40
N ALA A 315 -61.87 -67.60 32.89
CA ALA A 315 -61.27 -67.89 34.18
C ALA A 315 -61.00 -66.58 34.94
N ILE A 316 -61.13 -66.61 36.26
CA ILE A 316 -60.56 -65.57 37.12
C ILE A 316 -59.04 -65.80 37.11
N PRO A 317 -58.20 -64.75 36.95
CA PRO A 317 -56.76 -64.90 37.03
C PRO A 317 -56.34 -65.63 38.31
N THR A 318 -55.44 -66.59 38.16
CA THR A 318 -54.93 -67.39 39.29
C THR A 318 -53.43 -67.28 39.41
N TYR A 319 -52.95 -67.38 40.64
CA TYR A 319 -51.52 -67.52 40.96
C TYR A 319 -51.10 -68.98 40.88
N LEU A 320 -49.83 -69.24 40.64
CA LEU A 320 -49.21 -70.55 40.77
C LEU A 320 -49.04 -70.92 42.25
N ALA A 321 -48.99 -72.22 42.57
CA ALA A 321 -48.78 -72.68 43.96
C ALA A 321 -47.49 -72.10 44.59
N GLY A 322 -46.45 -71.90 43.77
CA GLY A 322 -45.19 -71.31 44.20
C GLY A 322 -45.27 -69.81 44.54
N GLU A 323 -46.34 -69.11 44.14
CA GLU A 323 -46.55 -67.66 44.30
C GLU A 323 -47.43 -67.33 45.50
N LEU A 324 -47.85 -68.34 46.28
CA LEU A 324 -48.79 -68.18 47.39
C LEU A 324 -48.20 -68.66 48.73
N HIS A 325 -48.54 -67.93 49.79
CA HIS A 325 -48.49 -68.40 51.17
C HIS A 325 -49.91 -68.72 51.66
N TYR A 326 -50.03 -69.78 52.46
CA TYR A 326 -51.30 -70.26 52.99
C TYR A 326 -51.35 -70.07 54.50
N TYR A 327 -52.39 -69.40 54.99
CA TYR A 327 -52.60 -69.16 56.41
C TYR A 327 -53.93 -69.71 56.86
N ILE A 328 -53.95 -70.46 57.96
CA ILE A 328 -55.17 -70.78 58.70
C ILE A 328 -55.29 -69.76 59.82
N THR A 329 -56.24 -68.83 59.69
CA THR A 329 -56.43 -67.72 60.64
C THR A 329 -57.43 -68.06 61.74
N TYR A 330 -58.25 -69.09 61.53
CA TYR A 330 -59.19 -69.61 62.52
C TYR A 330 -59.55 -71.06 62.18
N TYR A 331 -59.81 -71.87 63.18
CA TYR A 331 -60.56 -73.12 63.06
C TYR A 331 -61.31 -73.38 64.37
N ASP A 332 -62.44 -74.06 64.27
CA ASP A 332 -63.22 -74.46 65.44
C ASP A 332 -62.53 -75.60 66.20
N THR A 333 -61.95 -75.28 67.36
CA THR A 333 -61.21 -76.23 68.20
C THR A 333 -62.10 -77.24 68.92
N SER A 334 -63.43 -77.06 68.91
CA SER A 334 -64.36 -78.05 69.47
C SER A 334 -64.64 -79.20 68.50
N VAL A 335 -64.36 -78.99 67.21
CA VAL A 335 -64.59 -79.94 66.12
C VAL A 335 -63.27 -80.44 65.53
N PHE A 336 -62.25 -79.60 65.43
CA PHE A 336 -60.99 -79.92 64.76
C PHE A 336 -59.76 -79.75 65.66
N SER A 337 -58.82 -80.68 65.52
CA SER A 337 -57.47 -80.57 66.08
C SER A 337 -56.38 -80.93 65.06
N GLY A 338 -55.13 -80.68 65.42
CA GLY A 338 -53.98 -81.02 64.57
C GLY A 338 -53.93 -80.28 63.23
N VAL A 339 -54.59 -79.12 63.14
CA VAL A 339 -54.68 -78.34 61.90
C VAL A 339 -53.30 -77.80 61.51
N THR A 340 -52.81 -78.21 60.35
CA THR A 340 -51.53 -77.76 59.78
C THR A 340 -51.69 -77.50 58.29
N VAL A 341 -50.87 -76.61 57.72
CA VAL A 341 -50.82 -76.33 56.28
C VAL A 341 -49.37 -76.32 55.81
N SER A 342 -49.08 -76.97 54.69
CA SER A 342 -47.74 -77.00 54.09
C SER A 342 -47.53 -75.89 53.06
N ASP A 343 -46.28 -75.67 52.64
CA ASP A 343 -45.92 -74.74 51.55
C ASP A 343 -46.54 -75.14 50.20
N ALA A 344 -46.96 -76.40 50.04
CA ALA A 344 -47.71 -76.87 48.88
C ALA A 344 -49.23 -76.63 48.99
N GLY A 345 -49.69 -75.96 50.06
CA GLY A 345 -51.10 -75.70 50.32
C GLY A 345 -51.90 -76.92 50.77
N ILE A 346 -51.25 -77.96 51.28
CA ILE A 346 -51.94 -79.16 51.79
C ILE A 346 -52.27 -78.96 53.26
N MET A 347 -53.56 -78.91 53.57
CA MET A 347 -54.10 -78.81 54.92
C MET A 347 -54.37 -80.21 55.50
N ASN A 348 -53.81 -80.52 56.67
CA ASN A 348 -54.12 -81.72 57.45
C ASN A 348 -54.90 -81.32 58.70
N PHE A 349 -55.80 -82.18 59.19
CA PHE A 349 -56.61 -81.98 60.38
C PHE A 349 -57.14 -83.32 60.91
N THR A 350 -57.64 -83.30 62.15
CA THR A 350 -58.38 -84.40 62.79
C THR A 350 -59.75 -83.89 63.19
N VAL A 351 -60.78 -84.71 63.00
CA VAL A 351 -62.15 -84.44 63.45
C VAL A 351 -62.31 -85.05 64.84
N ASP A 352 -62.45 -84.22 65.85
CA ASP A 352 -62.60 -84.64 67.25
C ASP A 352 -64.06 -84.89 67.61
N ALA A 353 -64.99 -84.17 66.97
CA ALA A 353 -66.43 -84.32 67.16
C ALA A 353 -67.18 -84.02 65.86
N VAL A 354 -68.28 -84.74 65.61
CA VAL A 354 -69.18 -84.42 64.49
C VAL A 354 -69.94 -83.13 64.82
N PRO A 355 -69.88 -82.08 63.98
CA PRO A 355 -70.57 -80.81 64.23
C PRO A 355 -72.07 -81.00 64.44
N THR A 356 -72.64 -80.33 65.43
CA THR A 356 -74.09 -80.37 65.71
C THR A 356 -74.90 -79.40 64.84
N ASP A 357 -74.22 -78.46 64.18
CA ASP A 357 -74.79 -77.55 63.18
C ASP A 357 -73.77 -77.25 62.06
N TYR A 358 -74.18 -76.44 61.08
CA TYR A 358 -73.34 -76.05 59.95
C TYR A 358 -72.42 -74.84 60.24
N ASN A 359 -72.26 -74.42 61.51
CA ASN A 359 -71.49 -73.23 61.88
C ASN A 359 -70.05 -73.52 62.34
N SER A 360 -69.59 -74.76 62.20
CA SER A 360 -68.17 -75.06 62.40
C SER A 360 -67.36 -74.61 61.19
N LEU A 361 -66.36 -73.76 61.41
CA LEU A 361 -65.65 -73.03 60.35
C LEU A 361 -64.13 -73.20 60.43
N ILE A 362 -63.48 -73.11 59.28
CA ILE A 362 -62.03 -72.91 59.13
C ILE A 362 -61.85 -71.69 58.23
N ASN A 363 -61.12 -70.67 58.72
CA ASN A 363 -60.78 -69.49 57.92
C ASN A 363 -59.38 -69.67 57.34
N VAL A 364 -59.31 -69.51 56.02
CA VAL A 364 -58.07 -69.62 55.25
C VAL A 364 -57.82 -68.29 54.55
N VAL A 365 -56.57 -67.85 54.52
CA VAL A 365 -56.14 -66.63 53.83
C VAL A 365 -54.96 -66.95 52.93
N PHE A 366 -55.03 -66.52 51.68
CA PHE A 366 -53.95 -66.64 50.70
C PHE A 366 -53.23 -65.30 50.61
N VAL A 367 -51.89 -65.34 50.62
CA VAL A 367 -51.05 -64.17 50.48
C VAL A 367 -50.10 -64.36 49.30
N VAL A 368 -50.13 -63.43 48.36
CA VAL A 368 -49.19 -63.39 47.22
C VAL A 368 -47.79 -63.08 47.74
N LYS A 369 -46.80 -63.86 47.29
CA LYS A 369 -45.40 -63.73 47.70
C LYS A 369 -44.76 -62.42 47.26
#